data_AF-A0A849ZFC9-F1
#
_entry.id   AF-A0A849ZFC9-F1
#
_cell.length_a   1.000
_cell.length_b   1.000
_cell.length_c   1.000
_cell.angle_alpha   90.00
_cell.angle_beta   90.00
_cell.angle_gamma   90.00
#
_symmetry.space_group_name_H-M   'P 1'
#
loop_
_entity.id
_entity.type
_entity.pdbx_description
1 polymer ?
#
loop_
_entity_poly.entity_id
_entity_poly.type
_entity_poly.pdbx_seq_one_letter_code
_entity_poly.pdbx_strand_id
1 'polypeptide(L)'
;MLDEPTNDLDTQTLSALEELLETWPGAALVVSHDRWFLDRVATSILAFEGDGRVILYPGNYEMYRTLREEAKKSRAAVAAAVERPAAQKPSLELAKEAPAVQRRALTYAERIELDGILDTIAAAEDKVAGIEKMLADPAFYSEKASEAGKVRSELEAAQAEVARLTARWEDLESRREIKK
;
A
#
# COMPACT_ATOMS: atom_id res chain seq x y z
N MET A 1 12.26 19.66 -7.65
CA MET A 1 12.89 19.13 -6.43
C MET A 1 13.18 20.32 -5.54
N LEU A 2 12.57 20.37 -4.36
CA LEU A 2 12.69 21.46 -3.39
C LEU A 2 13.41 20.91 -2.17
N ASP A 3 14.53 21.52 -1.77
CA ASP A 3 15.32 21.11 -0.62
C ASP A 3 15.30 22.23 0.42
N GLU A 4 14.71 21.95 1.59
CA GLU A 4 14.43 22.89 2.68
C GLU A 4 13.78 24.22 2.24
N PRO A 5 12.68 24.21 1.46
CA PRO A 5 12.03 25.45 1.02
C PRO A 5 11.41 26.24 2.18
N THR A 6 11.26 25.62 3.36
CA THR A 6 10.56 26.19 4.52
C THR A 6 11.47 27.04 5.44
N ASN A 7 12.79 27.02 5.25
CA ASN A 7 13.74 27.60 6.20
C ASN A 7 13.73 29.14 6.22
N ASP A 8 13.52 29.77 5.06
CA ASP A 8 13.67 31.23 4.88
C ASP A 8 12.37 31.92 4.44
N LEU A 9 11.23 31.22 4.53
CA LEU A 9 9.91 31.74 4.14
C LEU A 9 9.11 32.24 5.34
N ASP A 10 8.43 33.36 5.15
CA ASP A 10 7.41 33.82 6.09
C ASP A 10 6.12 33.01 5.94
N THR A 11 5.24 33.09 6.95
CA THR A 11 4.00 32.29 7.00
C THR A 11 3.08 32.54 5.80
N GLN A 12 3.07 33.76 5.26
CA GLN A 12 2.27 34.09 4.08
C GLN A 12 2.80 33.41 2.81
N THR A 13 4.12 33.41 2.61
CA THR A 13 4.73 32.76 1.44
C THR A 13 4.68 31.23 1.56
N LEU A 14 4.73 30.68 2.78
CA LEU A 14 4.50 29.25 3.02
C LEU A 14 3.10 28.83 2.56
N SER A 15 2.05 29.54 2.94
CA SER A 15 0.68 29.22 2.50
C SER A 15 0.52 29.31 0.98
N ALA A 16 1.15 30.28 0.32
CA ALA A 16 1.14 30.38 -1.13
C ALA A 16 1.87 29.20 -1.80
N LEU A 17 2.95 28.71 -1.20
CA LEU A 17 3.67 27.53 -1.66
C LEU A 17 2.84 26.24 -1.48
N GLU A 18 2.10 26.12 -0.38
CA GLU A 18 1.18 25.01 -0.14
C GLU A 18 0.09 24.95 -1.22
N GLU A 19 -0.60 26.05 -1.50
CA GLU A 19 -1.64 26.13 -2.53
C GLU A 19 -1.10 25.83 -3.94
N LEU A 20 0.12 26.31 -4.23
CA LEU A 20 0.79 26.01 -5.48
C LEU A 20 1.07 24.51 -5.62
N LEU A 21 1.55 23.86 -4.57
CA LEU A 21 1.89 22.44 -4.59
C LEU A 21 0.64 21.55 -4.63
N GLU A 22 -0.48 21.97 -4.05
CA GLU A 22 -1.76 21.27 -4.11
C GLU A 22 -2.37 21.29 -5.52
N THR A 23 -2.22 22.42 -6.23
CA THR A 23 -2.78 22.59 -7.59
C THR A 23 -1.80 22.24 -8.71
N TRP A 24 -0.56 21.88 -8.36
CA TRP A 24 0.48 21.57 -9.33
C TRP A 24 0.16 20.28 -10.10
N PRO A 25 0.07 20.31 -11.45
CA PRO A 25 -0.34 19.14 -12.24
C PRO A 25 0.77 18.09 -12.43
N GLY A 26 1.91 18.24 -11.75
CA GLY A 26 3.07 17.36 -11.89
C GLY A 26 3.50 16.74 -10.56
N ALA A 27 4.64 16.03 -10.59
CA ALA A 27 5.25 15.49 -9.38
C ALA A 27 6.23 16.51 -8.77
N ALA A 28 6.11 16.72 -7.46
CA ALA A 28 7.07 17.50 -6.67
C ALA A 28 7.73 16.60 -5.62
N LEU A 29 9.07 16.58 -5.61
CA LEU A 29 9.84 16.00 -4.51
C LEU A 29 10.27 17.13 -3.58
N VAL A 30 9.84 17.07 -2.33
CA VAL A 30 10.13 18.08 -1.31
C VAL A 30 10.82 17.43 -0.12
N VAL A 31 11.97 17.99 0.27
CA VAL A 31 12.67 17.66 1.51
C VAL A 31 12.44 18.84 2.44
N SER A 32 11.81 18.59 3.58
CA SER A 32 11.60 19.61 4.62
C SER A 32 11.59 18.94 5.99
N HIS A 33 12.10 19.63 6.98
CA HIS A 33 11.99 19.22 8.38
C HIS A 33 10.72 19.75 9.08
N ASP A 34 9.92 20.57 8.40
CA ASP A 34 8.67 21.12 8.95
C ASP A 34 7.52 20.11 8.85
N ARG A 35 7.07 19.66 10.02
CA ARG A 35 6.00 18.67 10.14
C ARG A 35 4.65 19.19 9.68
N TRP A 36 4.36 20.48 9.91
CA TRP A 36 3.07 21.08 9.56
C TRP A 36 2.94 21.23 8.06
N PHE A 37 4.01 21.67 7.40
CA PHE A 37 4.10 21.77 5.95
C PHE A 37 3.96 20.39 5.29
N LEU A 38 4.70 19.39 5.78
CA LEU A 38 4.61 18.01 5.28
C LEU A 38 3.22 17.41 5.49
N ASP A 39 2.53 17.76 6.57
CA ASP A 39 1.20 17.22 6.83
C ASP A 39 0.14 17.76 5.85
N ARG A 40 0.30 19.00 5.40
CA ARG A 40 -0.64 19.66 4.49
C ARG A 40 -0.39 19.34 3.02
N VAL A 41 0.88 19.19 2.62
CA VAL A 41 1.27 19.07 1.20
C VAL A 41 1.63 17.64 0.80
N ALA A 42 2.11 16.80 1.74
CA ALA A 42 2.58 15.47 1.36
C ALA A 42 1.43 14.50 1.09
N THR A 43 1.43 13.94 -0.11
CA THR A 43 0.58 12.80 -0.50
C THR A 43 1.25 11.46 -0.21
N SER A 44 2.57 11.45 -0.04
CA SER A 44 3.36 10.29 0.34
C SER A 44 4.68 10.72 0.99
N ILE A 45 5.17 9.94 1.96
CA ILE A 45 6.41 10.20 2.70
C ILE A 45 7.44 9.12 2.39
N LEU A 46 8.62 9.54 1.91
CA LEU A 46 9.80 8.68 1.79
C LEU A 46 10.58 8.71 3.10
N ALA A 47 10.54 7.62 3.84
CA ALA A 47 11.23 7.49 5.13
C ALA A 47 12.46 6.59 5.04
N PHE A 48 13.56 7.06 5.64
CA PHE A 48 14.80 6.30 5.78
C PHE A 48 14.79 5.55 7.12
N GLU A 49 14.62 4.23 7.09
CA GLU A 49 14.50 3.38 8.30
C GLU A 49 15.84 2.81 8.80
N GLY A 50 16.96 3.36 8.33
CA GLY A 50 18.30 2.84 8.62
C GLY A 50 18.70 1.67 7.68
N ASP A 51 19.95 1.21 7.78
CA ASP A 51 20.52 0.14 6.93
C ASP A 51 20.40 0.39 5.41
N GLY A 52 20.34 1.66 5.00
CA GLY A 52 20.14 2.04 3.59
C GLY A 52 18.74 1.72 3.04
N ARG A 53 17.76 1.42 3.91
CA ARG A 53 16.38 1.11 3.51
C ARG A 53 15.54 2.37 3.44
N VAL A 54 14.89 2.56 2.29
CA VAL A 54 13.92 3.63 2.05
C VAL A 54 12.55 3.00 1.87
N ILE A 55 11.57 3.45 2.65
CA ILE A 55 10.19 2.97 2.59
C ILE A 55 9.31 4.15 2.21
N LEU A 56 8.44 3.93 1.23
CA LEU A 56 7.41 4.88 0.85
C LEU A 56 6.15 4.60 1.67
N TYR A 57 5.69 5.59 2.42
CA TYR A 57 4.44 5.55 3.16
C TYR A 57 3.40 6.40 2.41
N PRO A 58 2.19 5.88 2.14
CA PRO A 58 1.12 6.67 1.56
C PRO A 58 0.54 7.63 2.60
N GLY A 59 0.10 8.81 2.15
CA GLY A 59 -0.50 9.83 2.99
C GLY A 59 0.49 10.83 3.58
N ASN A 60 -0.04 11.63 4.50
CA ASN A 60 0.66 12.75 5.11
C ASN A 60 1.61 12.32 6.24
N TYR A 61 2.23 13.30 6.89
CA TYR A 61 3.19 13.05 7.96
C TYR A 61 2.57 12.33 9.18
N GLU A 62 1.33 12.66 9.55
CA GLU A 62 0.63 11.98 10.64
C GLU A 62 0.37 10.49 10.34
N MET A 63 -0.08 10.18 9.12
CA MET A 63 -0.29 8.80 8.66
C MET A 63 1.02 8.00 8.67
N TYR A 64 2.10 8.58 8.12
CA TYR A 64 3.44 8.00 8.17
C TYR A 64 3.85 7.64 9.61
N ARG A 65 3.65 8.56 10.57
CA ARG A 65 4.02 8.33 11.97
C ARG A 65 3.30 7.13 12.56
N THR A 66 2.01 6.99 12.26
CA THR A 66 1.18 5.88 12.76
C THR A 66 1.64 4.55 12.16
N LEU A 67 1.76 4.47 10.84
CA LEU A 67 2.21 3.27 10.13
C LEU A 67 3.62 2.84 10.55
N ARG A 68 4.51 3.81 10.81
CA ARG A 68 5.86 3.54 11.29
C ARG A 68 5.86 2.91 12.67
N GLU A 69 5.04 3.41 13.60
CA GLU A 69 4.97 2.86 14.95
C GLU A 69 4.34 1.45 14.95
N GLU A 70 3.36 1.18 14.09
CA GLU A 70 2.81 -0.16 13.88
C GLU A 70 3.86 -1.13 13.29
N ALA A 71 4.65 -0.67 12.32
CA ALA A 71 5.75 -1.43 11.75
C ALA A 71 6.84 -1.75 12.79
N LYS A 72 7.16 -0.81 13.70
CA LYS A 72 8.08 -1.06 14.80
C LYS A 72 7.53 -2.06 15.82
N LYS A 73 6.24 -1.94 16.19
CA LYS A 73 5.59 -2.84 17.15
C LYS A 73 5.52 -4.27 16.62
N SER A 74 5.15 -4.45 15.35
CA SER A 74 5.12 -5.77 14.71
C SER A 74 6.52 -6.38 14.63
N ARG A 75 7.55 -5.59 14.28
CA ARG A 75 8.95 -6.06 14.24
C ARG A 75 9.49 -6.42 15.63
N ALA A 76 9.13 -5.66 16.66
CA ALA A 76 9.47 -5.95 18.05
C ALA A 76 8.75 -7.21 18.57
N ALA A 77 7.50 -7.45 18.18
CA ALA A 77 6.75 -8.66 18.54
C ALA A 77 7.35 -9.92 17.91
N VAL A 78 7.81 -9.83 16.65
CA VAL A 78 8.53 -10.91 15.97
C VAL A 78 9.89 -11.17 16.65
N ALA A 79 10.60 -10.12 17.07
CA ALA A 79 11.87 -10.27 17.80
C ALA A 79 11.68 -10.88 19.20
N ALA A 80 10.64 -10.48 19.94
CA ALA A 80 10.34 -11.00 21.27
C ALA A 80 9.86 -12.46 21.25
N ALA A 81 9.24 -12.92 20.16
CA ALA A 81 8.84 -14.32 19.98
C ALA A 81 10.05 -15.26 19.77
N VAL A 82 11.23 -14.73 19.46
CA VAL A 82 12.48 -15.51 19.25
C VAL A 82 13.26 -15.74 20.55
N GLU A 83 12.92 -15.07 21.67
CA GLU A 83 13.70 -15.11 22.92
C GLU A 83 13.24 -16.13 23.99
N ARG A 84 12.48 -17.19 23.65
CA ARG A 84 12.25 -18.32 24.57
C ARG A 84 13.17 -19.51 24.24
N PRO A 85 14.06 -19.97 25.15
CA PRO A 85 15.11 -20.92 24.82
C PRO A 85 14.67 -22.39 24.99
N ALA A 86 14.96 -23.24 23.99
CA ALA A 86 15.96 -24.31 24.08
C ALA A 86 15.69 -25.50 23.11
N ALA A 87 16.70 -25.75 22.28
CA ALA A 87 17.25 -27.07 21.89
C ALA A 87 16.38 -28.07 21.11
N GLN A 88 16.64 -28.19 19.79
CA GLN A 88 17.59 -29.16 19.24
C GLN A 88 17.75 -28.97 17.72
N LYS A 89 19.01 -28.91 17.27
CA LYS A 89 19.42 -29.15 15.87
C LYS A 89 19.74 -30.66 15.73
N PRO A 90 19.53 -31.27 14.56
CA PRO A 90 20.56 -31.17 13.52
C PRO A 90 20.04 -30.88 12.10
N SER A 91 20.83 -30.05 11.42
CA SER A 91 21.12 -30.04 9.97
C SER A 91 19.97 -30.08 8.97
N LEU A 92 19.69 -28.91 8.38
CA LEU A 92 19.63 -28.78 6.91
C LEU A 92 20.45 -27.56 6.49
N GLU A 93 21.09 -27.72 5.36
CA GLU A 93 22.12 -26.89 4.76
C GLU A 93 21.70 -25.44 4.49
N LEU A 94 22.75 -24.62 4.36
CA LEU A 94 22.81 -23.25 3.85
C LEU A 94 21.61 -22.83 2.96
N ALA A 95 20.67 -22.08 3.53
CA ALA A 95 19.90 -21.12 2.76
C ALA A 95 20.66 -19.79 2.75
N LYS A 96 21.41 -19.60 1.67
CA LYS A 96 22.01 -18.33 1.25
C LYS A 96 20.92 -17.24 1.17
N GLU A 97 21.29 -16.04 1.60
CA GLU A 97 20.81 -14.72 1.16
C GLU A 97 19.34 -14.59 0.73
N ALA A 98 18.54 -13.86 1.49
CA ALA A 98 17.41 -13.15 0.89
C ALA A 98 17.98 -11.90 0.18
N PRO A 99 17.99 -11.83 -1.16
CA PRO A 99 18.52 -10.67 -1.86
C PRO A 99 17.60 -9.48 -1.59
N ALA A 100 18.16 -8.27 -1.56
CA ALA A 100 17.39 -7.07 -1.82
C ALA A 100 16.60 -7.33 -3.11
N VAL A 101 15.27 -7.28 -3.04
CA VAL A 101 14.39 -7.48 -4.19
C VAL A 101 14.63 -6.31 -5.14
N GLN A 102 15.63 -6.44 -5.99
CA GLN A 102 15.81 -5.57 -7.14
C GLN A 102 14.53 -5.74 -7.95
N ARG A 103 13.72 -4.69 -8.02
CA ARG A 103 12.50 -4.66 -8.82
C ARG A 103 12.88 -4.95 -10.26
N ARG A 104 12.71 -6.21 -10.68
CA ARG A 104 13.05 -6.69 -12.02
C ARG A 104 12.03 -6.16 -13.01
N ALA A 105 12.51 -5.75 -14.18
CA ALA A 105 11.66 -5.38 -15.31
C ALA A 105 10.64 -6.49 -15.62
N LEU A 106 9.45 -6.13 -16.13
CA LEU A 106 8.41 -7.10 -16.45
C LEU A 106 8.92 -8.12 -17.47
N THR A 107 8.61 -9.39 -17.21
CA THR A 107 8.71 -10.47 -18.18
C THR A 107 7.62 -10.33 -19.26
N TYR A 108 7.72 -11.11 -20.34
CA TYR A 108 6.70 -11.11 -21.40
C TYR A 108 5.33 -11.61 -20.90
N ALA A 109 5.33 -12.64 -20.04
CA ALA A 109 4.11 -13.16 -19.43
C ALA A 109 3.45 -12.11 -18.51
N GLU A 110 4.24 -11.39 -17.71
CA GLU A 110 3.73 -10.34 -16.81
C GLU A 110 3.19 -9.11 -17.57
N ARG A 111 3.67 -8.83 -18.79
CA ARG A 111 3.08 -7.79 -19.64
C ARG A 111 1.69 -8.19 -20.13
N ILE A 112 1.55 -9.43 -20.58
CA ILE A 112 0.25 -9.98 -21.00
C ILE A 112 -0.72 -10.01 -19.81
N GLU A 113 -0.21 -10.38 -18.63
CA GLU A 113 -0.98 -10.33 -17.38
C GLU A 113 -1.44 -8.90 -17.07
N LEU A 114 -0.55 -7.91 -17.11
CA LEU A 114 -0.89 -6.50 -16.87
C LEU A 114 -1.92 -5.97 -17.86
N ASP A 115 -1.84 -6.37 -19.13
CA ASP A 115 -2.80 -5.92 -20.15
C ASP A 115 -4.21 -6.50 -19.90
N GLY A 116 -4.34 -7.70 -19.33
CA GLY A 116 -5.62 -8.37 -19.07
C GLY A 116 -6.14 -8.27 -17.62
N ILE A 117 -5.33 -7.78 -16.69
CA ILE A 117 -5.70 -7.75 -15.26
C ILE A 117 -6.79 -6.71 -14.99
N LEU A 118 -6.86 -5.61 -15.74
CA LEU A 118 -7.93 -4.61 -15.62
C LEU A 118 -9.30 -5.20 -15.96
N ASP A 119 -9.39 -5.99 -17.03
CA ASP A 119 -10.62 -6.71 -17.38
C ASP A 119 -11.00 -7.74 -16.29
N THR A 120 -9.98 -8.36 -15.67
CA THR A 120 -10.19 -9.32 -14.59
C THR A 120 -10.67 -8.64 -13.30
N ILE A 121 -10.15 -7.45 -12.99
CA ILE A 121 -10.63 -6.61 -11.88
C ILE A 121 -12.08 -6.20 -12.12
N ALA A 122 -12.40 -5.67 -13.30
CA ALA A 122 -13.76 -5.28 -13.66
C ALA A 122 -14.76 -6.44 -13.52
N ALA A 123 -14.39 -7.64 -14.01
CA ALA A 123 -15.22 -8.83 -13.85
C ALA A 123 -15.37 -9.31 -12.40
N ALA A 124 -14.38 -9.04 -11.53
CA ALA A 124 -14.46 -9.33 -10.11
C ALA A 124 -15.33 -8.30 -9.37
N GLU A 125 -15.24 -7.02 -9.73
CA GLU A 125 -16.08 -5.95 -9.21
C GLU A 125 -17.56 -6.14 -9.59
N ASP A 126 -17.85 -6.58 -10.83
CA ASP A 126 -19.21 -6.93 -11.26
C ASP A 126 -19.83 -8.04 -10.40
N LYS A 127 -19.02 -9.03 -9.98
CA LYS A 127 -19.47 -10.09 -9.07
C LYS A 127 -19.78 -9.54 -7.68
N VAL A 128 -18.92 -8.68 -7.14
CA VAL A 128 -19.17 -8.00 -5.86
C VAL A 128 -20.48 -7.22 -5.93
N ALA A 129 -20.65 -6.39 -6.95
CA ALA A 129 -21.87 -5.60 -7.15
C ALA A 129 -23.14 -6.48 -7.29
N GLY A 130 -23.03 -7.63 -7.95
CA GLY A 130 -24.12 -8.60 -8.05
C GLY A 130 -24.54 -9.18 -6.71
N ILE A 131 -23.56 -9.59 -5.88
CA ILE A 131 -23.80 -10.14 -4.54
C ILE A 131 -24.33 -9.05 -3.60
N GLU A 132 -23.80 -7.83 -3.65
CA GLU A 132 -24.28 -6.70 -2.85
C GLU A 132 -25.73 -6.36 -3.20
N LYS A 133 -26.08 -6.35 -4.48
CA LYS A 133 -27.46 -6.10 -4.92
C LYS A 133 -28.43 -7.15 -4.39
N MET A 134 -28.01 -8.41 -4.38
CA MET A 134 -28.79 -9.52 -3.81
C MET A 134 -28.95 -9.37 -2.29
N LEU A 135 -27.89 -8.96 -1.58
CA LEU A 135 -27.91 -8.70 -0.14
C LEU A 135 -28.61 -7.40 0.25
N ALA A 136 -28.83 -6.47 -0.67
CA ALA A 136 -29.57 -5.23 -0.44
C ALA A 136 -31.09 -5.41 -0.60
N ASP A 137 -31.53 -6.50 -1.22
CA ASP A 137 -32.96 -6.80 -1.42
C ASP A 137 -33.61 -7.27 -0.09
N PRO A 138 -34.64 -6.58 0.44
CA PRO A 138 -35.36 -7.02 1.63
C PRO A 138 -36.06 -8.38 1.48
N ALA A 139 -36.44 -8.77 0.26
CA ALA A 139 -37.06 -10.07 -0.02
C ALA A 139 -36.08 -11.23 0.23
N PHE A 140 -34.79 -11.03 -0.04
CA PHE A 140 -33.74 -12.03 0.19
C PHE A 140 -33.68 -12.47 1.65
N TYR A 141 -33.80 -11.55 2.61
CA TYR A 141 -33.81 -11.90 4.04
C TYR A 141 -35.10 -12.57 4.48
N SER A 142 -36.21 -12.35 3.77
CA SER A 142 -37.48 -12.99 4.09
C SER A 142 -37.51 -14.45 3.64
N GLU A 143 -36.89 -14.77 2.50
CA GLU A 143 -36.91 -16.13 1.91
C GLU A 143 -35.66 -16.96 2.25
N LYS A 144 -34.50 -16.31 2.42
CA LYS A 144 -33.18 -16.94 2.53
C LYS A 144 -32.34 -16.41 3.69
N ALA A 145 -32.97 -16.00 4.79
CA ALA A 145 -32.30 -15.54 6.02
C ALA A 145 -31.15 -16.45 6.48
N SER A 146 -31.32 -17.77 6.43
CA SER A 146 -30.32 -18.75 6.84
C SER A 146 -29.10 -18.81 5.92
N GLU A 147 -29.25 -18.43 4.65
CA GLU A 147 -28.17 -18.39 3.66
C GLU A 147 -27.42 -17.04 3.68
N ALA A 148 -27.97 -16.00 4.31
CA ALA A 148 -27.40 -14.65 4.34
C ALA A 148 -25.97 -14.61 4.89
N GLY A 149 -25.65 -15.45 5.89
CA GLY A 149 -24.28 -15.55 6.42
C GLY A 149 -23.30 -16.12 5.39
N LYS A 150 -23.74 -17.10 4.60
CA LYS A 150 -22.93 -17.70 3.53
C LYS A 150 -22.71 -16.70 2.39
N VAL A 151 -23.77 -16.01 1.96
CA VAL A 151 -23.69 -15.00 0.89
C VAL A 151 -22.83 -13.80 1.31
N ARG A 152 -22.86 -13.40 2.59
CA ARG A 152 -21.93 -12.39 3.14
C ARG A 152 -20.47 -12.85 3.14
N SER A 153 -20.20 -14.11 3.45
CA SER A 153 -18.85 -14.67 3.35
C SER A 153 -18.37 -14.75 1.90
N GLU A 154 -19.27 -15.06 0.96
CA GLU A 154 -18.98 -15.03 -0.47
C GLU A 154 -18.71 -13.60 -0.96
N LEU A 155 -19.42 -12.60 -0.45
CA LEU A 155 -19.15 -11.18 -0.72
C LEU A 155 -17.75 -10.78 -0.23
N GLU A 156 -17.40 -11.13 1.01
CA GLU A 156 -16.10 -10.82 1.60
C GLU A 156 -14.96 -11.47 0.80
N ALA A 157 -15.14 -12.73 0.37
CA ALA A 157 -14.18 -13.42 -0.49
C ALA A 157 -14.03 -12.75 -1.86
N ALA A 158 -15.14 -12.29 -2.46
CA ALA A 158 -15.12 -11.59 -3.74
C ALA A 158 -14.42 -10.22 -3.63
N GLN A 159 -14.68 -9.48 -2.55
CA GLN A 159 -14.01 -8.20 -2.25
C GLN A 159 -12.50 -8.40 -2.00
N ALA A 160 -12.12 -9.45 -1.28
CA ALA A 160 -10.71 -9.81 -1.08
C ALA A 160 -10.00 -10.16 -2.39
N GLU A 161 -10.69 -10.81 -3.33
CA GLU A 161 -10.15 -11.12 -4.66
C GLU A 161 -9.94 -9.86 -5.51
N VAL A 162 -10.88 -8.91 -5.48
CA VAL A 162 -10.70 -7.59 -6.10
C VAL A 162 -9.46 -6.90 -5.53
N ALA A 163 -9.35 -6.82 -4.20
CA ALA A 163 -8.20 -6.20 -3.53
C ALA A 163 -6.86 -6.88 -3.92
N ARG A 164 -6.86 -8.21 -4.04
CA ARG A 164 -5.68 -8.98 -4.48
C ARG A 164 -5.28 -8.67 -5.92
N LEU A 165 -6.25 -8.60 -6.83
CA LEU A 165 -6.01 -8.30 -8.24
C LEU A 165 -5.54 -6.85 -8.44
N THR A 166 -6.13 -5.91 -7.71
CA THR A 166 -5.70 -4.50 -7.71
C THR A 166 -4.27 -4.37 -7.20
N ALA A 167 -3.92 -4.98 -6.07
CA ALA A 167 -2.55 -4.97 -5.56
C ALA A 167 -1.54 -5.62 -6.53
N ARG A 168 -1.96 -6.66 -7.27
CA ARG A 168 -1.15 -7.28 -8.33
C ARG A 168 -0.97 -6.35 -9.53
N TRP A 169 -2.00 -5.63 -9.93
CA TRP A 169 -1.91 -4.62 -10.99
C TRP A 169 -0.95 -3.49 -10.60
N GLU A 170 -1.06 -2.97 -9.36
CA GLU A 170 -0.17 -1.92 -8.84
C GLU A 170 1.31 -2.33 -8.84
N ASP A 171 1.63 -3.57 -8.44
CA ASP A 171 3.00 -4.12 -8.52
C ASP A 171 3.50 -4.18 -9.97
N LEU A 172 2.69 -4.73 -10.87
CA LEU A 172 3.02 -4.84 -12.28
C LEU A 172 3.17 -3.47 -12.95
N GLU A 173 2.34 -2.49 -12.60
CA GLU A 173 2.43 -1.12 -13.09
C GLU A 173 3.71 -0.44 -12.56
N SER A 174 3.96 -0.54 -11.25
CA SER A 174 5.18 0.00 -10.61
C SER A 174 6.46 -0.51 -11.27
N ARG A 175 6.48 -1.78 -11.68
CA ARG A 175 7.63 -2.39 -12.38
C ARG A 175 7.69 -2.01 -13.87
N ARG A 176 6.59 -1.56 -14.47
CA ARG A 176 6.52 -1.07 -15.86
C ARG A 176 7.12 0.33 -15.96
N GLU A 177 6.84 1.19 -14.99
CA GLU A 177 7.36 2.56 -14.95
C GLU A 177 8.88 2.63 -14.75
N ILE A 178 9.48 1.68 -14.02
CA ILE A 178 10.95 1.60 -13.82
C ILE A 178 11.72 1.40 -15.14
N LYS A 179 11.07 0.95 -16.22
CA LYS A 179 11.70 0.70 -17.52
C LYS A 179 11.58 1.88 -18.51
N LYS A 180 10.78 2.92 -18.19
CA LYS A 180 10.64 4.12 -19.01
C LYS A 180 11.69 5.16 -18.62
#